data_AF-A0A401IT10-F1
#
_entry.id   AF-A0A401IT10-F1
#
_cell.length_a   1.000
_cell.length_b   1.000
_cell.length_c   1.000
_cell.angle_alpha   90.00
_cell.angle_beta   90.00
_cell.angle_gamma   90.00
#
_symmetry.space_group_name_H-M   'P 1'
#
loop_
_entity.id
_entity.type
_entity.pdbx_description
1 polymer ?
#
loop_
_entity_poly.entity_id
_entity_poly.type
_entity_poly.pdbx_seq_one_letter_code
_entity_poly.pdbx_strand_id
1 'polypeptide(L)'
;MPKTSKAQLKAVQKYDAEHRAEKQYRNRKSAAATFVRKYGTYADIKDLQSIIEDRLQEENTMIANIEFTSEGTAYQTTIQFEQLNDNNTNYIGGRYVATAAVDIFSGPDIDKDMDASLEWYYTDEDIADAEHVKAWFLENLKHEYQEPEINGFEIEE
;
A
#
# COMPACT_ATOMS: atom_id res chain seq x y z
N MET A 1 24.21 41.68 -17.12
CA MET A 1 24.01 40.59 -16.15
C MET A 1 25.32 40.34 -15.42
N PRO A 2 25.39 40.44 -14.08
CA PRO A 2 26.63 40.20 -13.35
C PRO A 2 27.06 38.74 -13.52
N LYS A 3 28.32 38.52 -13.94
CA LYS A 3 28.92 37.19 -14.07
C LYS A 3 29.28 36.67 -12.68
N THR A 4 28.79 35.49 -12.34
CA THR A 4 29.12 34.78 -11.09
C THR A 4 30.63 34.70 -10.90
N SER A 5 31.14 35.08 -9.73
CA SER A 5 32.58 35.12 -9.48
C SER A 5 33.17 33.70 -9.40
N LYS A 6 34.46 33.54 -9.69
CA LYS A 6 35.14 32.23 -9.57
C LYS A 6 35.05 31.63 -8.17
N ALA A 7 35.00 32.47 -7.13
CA ALA A 7 34.84 32.03 -5.75
C ALA A 7 33.42 31.51 -5.47
N GLN A 8 32.40 32.18 -6.01
CA GLN A 8 31.00 31.74 -5.91
C GLN A 8 30.79 30.40 -6.66
N LEU A 9 31.39 30.24 -7.84
CA LEU A 9 31.38 28.97 -8.58
C LEU A 9 32.00 27.82 -7.77
N LYS A 10 33.15 28.05 -7.12
CA LYS A 10 33.79 27.04 -6.27
C LYS A 10 32.94 26.69 -5.04
N ALA A 11 32.29 27.67 -4.42
CA ALA A 11 31.41 27.44 -3.28
C ALA A 11 30.18 26.60 -3.66
N VAL A 12 29.54 26.89 -4.80
CA VAL A 12 28.42 26.11 -5.33
C VAL A 12 28.85 24.69 -5.68
N GLN A 13 30.01 24.52 -6.32
CA GLN A 13 30.54 23.20 -6.65
C GLN A 13 30.81 22.35 -5.40
N LYS A 14 31.34 22.96 -4.33
CA LYS A 14 31.56 22.26 -3.05
C LYS A 14 30.24 21.85 -2.41
N TYR A 15 29.28 22.77 -2.35
CA TYR A 15 27.95 22.51 -1.81
C TYR A 15 27.22 21.39 -2.59
N ASP A 16 27.27 21.44 -3.92
CA ASP A 16 26.68 20.43 -4.81
C ASP A 16 27.34 19.05 -4.67
N ALA A 17 28.64 19.01 -4.37
CA ALA A 17 29.36 17.77 -4.12
C ALA A 17 28.95 17.14 -2.78
N GLU A 18 28.75 17.98 -1.75
CA GLU A 18 28.27 17.56 -0.42
C GLU A 18 26.78 17.17 -0.44
N HIS A 19 25.96 17.77 -1.31
CA HIS A 19 24.51 17.54 -1.42
C HIS A 19 24.11 16.84 -2.71
N ARG A 20 24.94 15.90 -3.17
CA ARG A 20 24.80 15.27 -4.49
C ARG A 20 23.45 14.56 -4.66
N ALA A 21 22.96 13.88 -3.63
CA ALA A 21 21.68 13.18 -3.65
C ALA A 21 20.49 14.15 -3.83
N GLU A 22 20.45 15.21 -3.02
CA GLU A 22 19.41 16.25 -3.12
C GLU A 22 19.43 16.95 -4.48
N LYS A 23 20.63 17.26 -5.00
CA LYS A 23 20.79 17.81 -6.34
C LYS A 23 20.24 16.88 -7.43
N GLN A 24 20.56 15.58 -7.35
CA GLN A 24 20.03 14.59 -8.29
C GLN A 24 18.51 14.49 -8.22
N TYR A 25 17.94 14.48 -7.01
CA TYR A 25 16.50 14.49 -6.80
C TYR A 25 15.85 15.71 -7.46
N ARG A 26 16.34 16.92 -7.18
CA ARG A 26 15.80 18.17 -7.76
C ARG A 26 15.90 18.19 -9.29
N ASN A 27 17.02 17.72 -9.84
CA ASN A 27 17.21 17.64 -11.29
C ASN A 27 16.23 16.67 -11.95
N ARG A 28 16.05 15.47 -11.38
CA ARG A 28 15.10 14.47 -11.88
C ARG A 28 13.65 14.98 -11.82
N LYS A 29 13.25 15.57 -10.69
CA LYS A 29 11.92 16.18 -10.50
C LYS A 29 11.65 17.29 -11.53
N SER A 30 12.61 18.18 -11.74
CA SER A 30 12.50 19.27 -12.71
C SER A 30 12.43 18.77 -14.16
N ALA A 31 13.23 17.74 -14.49
CA ALA A 31 13.22 17.11 -15.81
C ALA A 31 11.88 16.44 -16.10
N ALA A 32 11.35 15.65 -15.15
CA ALA A 32 10.04 15.02 -15.26
C ALA A 32 8.92 16.06 -15.44
N ALA A 33 8.88 17.11 -14.60
CA ALA A 33 7.89 18.18 -14.73
C ALA A 33 7.97 18.89 -16.09
N THR A 34 9.17 19.11 -16.60
CA THR A 34 9.39 19.74 -17.90
C THR A 34 8.95 18.83 -19.04
N PHE A 35 9.25 17.53 -18.96
CA PHE A 35 8.81 16.54 -19.92
C PHE A 35 7.28 16.53 -20.01
N VAL A 36 6.60 16.33 -18.88
CA VAL A 36 5.13 16.28 -18.80
C VAL A 36 4.47 17.55 -19.36
N ARG A 37 5.02 18.73 -19.07
CA ARG A 37 4.41 20.01 -19.46
C ARG A 37 4.71 20.44 -20.90
N LYS A 38 5.83 20.03 -21.48
CA LYS A 38 6.34 20.65 -22.72
C LYS A 38 6.74 19.68 -23.82
N TYR A 39 7.17 18.47 -23.49
CA TYR A 39 7.81 17.57 -24.45
C TYR A 39 7.06 16.25 -24.66
N GLY A 40 6.42 15.72 -23.62
CA GLY A 40 5.69 14.46 -23.70
C GLY A 40 4.49 14.58 -24.64
N THR A 41 4.30 13.58 -25.50
CA THR A 41 3.08 13.43 -26.27
C THR A 41 1.95 12.92 -25.37
N TYR A 42 0.70 13.05 -25.82
CA TYR A 42 -0.43 12.52 -25.06
C TYR A 42 -0.33 11.01 -24.78
N ALA A 43 0.30 10.23 -25.68
CA ALA A 43 0.57 8.82 -25.43
C ALA A 43 1.58 8.65 -24.29
N ASP A 44 2.71 9.36 -24.35
CA ASP A 44 3.72 9.32 -23.28
C ASP A 44 3.16 9.75 -21.93
N ILE A 45 2.26 10.74 -21.89
CA ILE A 45 1.63 11.19 -20.65
C ILE A 45 0.72 10.10 -20.08
N LYS A 46 -0.04 9.38 -20.92
CA LYS A 46 -0.88 8.27 -20.46
C LYS A 46 -0.08 7.10 -19.93
N ASP A 47 1.02 6.75 -20.60
CA ASP A 47 1.91 5.70 -20.14
C ASP A 47 2.56 6.08 -18.80
N LEU A 48 3.02 7.33 -18.66
CA LEU A 48 3.52 7.85 -17.39
C LEU A 48 2.44 7.88 -16.30
N GLN A 49 1.20 8.16 -16.66
CA GLN A 49 0.09 8.15 -15.72
C GLN A 49 -0.15 6.74 -15.16
N SER A 50 -0.15 5.70 -16.00
CA SER A 50 -0.24 4.30 -15.56
C SER A 50 0.90 3.93 -14.60
N ILE A 51 2.13 4.29 -14.94
CA ILE A 51 3.30 3.99 -14.08
C ILE A 51 3.21 4.73 -12.73
N ILE A 52 2.70 5.97 -12.74
CA ILE A 52 2.47 6.73 -11.50
C ILE A 52 1.36 6.09 -10.68
N GLU A 53 0.28 5.65 -11.31
CA GLU A 53 -0.82 4.94 -10.64
C GLU A 53 -0.33 3.64 -10.00
N ASP A 54 0.43 2.80 -10.72
CA ASP A 54 1.04 1.58 -10.18
C ASP A 54 1.95 1.89 -8.98
N ARG A 55 2.80 2.92 -9.11
CA ARG A 55 3.73 3.32 -8.05
C ARG A 55 3.02 3.87 -6.82
N LEU A 56 1.90 4.55 -7.00
CA LEU A 56 1.08 5.05 -5.91
C LEU A 56 0.26 3.92 -5.27
N GLN A 57 -0.16 2.90 -6.03
CA GLN A 57 -0.77 1.69 -5.48
C GLN A 57 0.20 0.92 -4.57
N GLU A 58 1.47 0.81 -4.95
CA GLU A 58 2.51 0.23 -4.07
C GLU A 58 2.64 0.98 -2.74
N GLU A 59 2.53 2.32 -2.74
CA GLU A 59 2.54 3.15 -1.52
C GLU A 59 1.20 3.10 -0.74
N ASN A 60 0.16 2.52 -1.34
CA ASN A 60 -1.17 2.39 -0.76
C ASN A 60 -1.49 0.94 -0.34
N THR A 61 -0.47 0.08 -0.32
CA THR A 61 -0.60 -1.30 0.12
C THR A 61 -0.28 -1.39 1.61
N MET A 62 -1.18 -1.99 2.38
CA MET A 62 -0.98 -2.26 3.80
C MET A 62 -0.94 -3.78 3.99
N ILE A 63 0.08 -4.30 4.68
CA ILE A 63 0.16 -5.73 5.01
C ILE A 63 -0.11 -5.90 6.50
N ALA A 64 -1.13 -6.68 6.85
CA ALA A 64 -1.43 -7.03 8.23
C ALA A 64 -1.04 -8.49 8.51
N ASN A 65 -0.14 -8.68 9.46
CA ASN A 65 0.21 -9.98 10.01
C ASN A 65 -0.57 -10.18 11.32
N ILE A 66 -1.41 -11.22 11.36
CA ILE A 66 -2.35 -11.43 12.47
C ILE A 66 -2.16 -12.84 13.03
N GLU A 67 -1.97 -12.93 14.35
CA GLU A 67 -2.01 -14.16 15.11
C GLU A 67 -3.29 -14.17 15.94
N PHE A 68 -4.06 -15.25 15.86
CA PHE A 68 -5.30 -15.39 16.61
C PHE A 68 -5.46 -16.79 17.18
N THR A 69 -6.33 -16.92 18.18
CA THR A 69 -6.76 -18.21 18.70
C THR A 69 -8.26 -18.38 18.53
N SER A 70 -8.67 -19.60 18.23
CA SER A 70 -10.06 -20.02 18.28
C SER A 70 -10.10 -21.47 18.75
N GLU A 71 -11.06 -21.79 19.63
CA GLU A 71 -11.26 -23.15 20.15
C GLU A 71 -9.98 -23.77 20.76
N GLY A 72 -9.14 -22.94 21.40
CA GLY A 72 -7.87 -23.36 22.01
C GLY A 72 -6.73 -23.68 21.02
N THR A 73 -6.93 -23.38 19.75
CA THR A 73 -5.94 -23.53 18.68
C THR A 73 -5.41 -22.17 18.26
N ALA A 74 -4.10 -22.06 18.03
CA ALA A 74 -3.46 -20.87 17.48
C ALA A 74 -3.34 -20.94 15.96
N TYR A 75 -3.59 -19.80 15.32
CA TYR A 75 -3.58 -19.59 13.87
C TYR A 75 -2.79 -18.32 13.54
N GLN A 76 -2.30 -18.25 12.30
CA GLN A 76 -1.65 -17.07 11.75
C GLN A 76 -2.15 -16.82 10.33
N THR A 77 -2.32 -15.54 9.98
CA THR A 77 -2.66 -15.09 8.63
C THR A 77 -1.86 -13.84 8.27
N THR A 78 -1.64 -13.66 6.97
CA THR A 78 -1.11 -12.42 6.40
C THR A 78 -2.13 -11.93 5.39
N ILE A 79 -2.54 -10.67 5.51
CA ILE A 79 -3.58 -10.06 4.67
C ILE A 79 -2.98 -8.83 4.01
N GLN A 80 -3.10 -8.74 2.69
CA GLN A 80 -2.73 -7.56 1.94
C GLN A 80 -3.99 -6.73 1.62
N PHE A 81 -3.96 -5.47 2.00
CA PHE A 81 -4.98 -4.48 1.68
C PHE A 81 -4.43 -3.46 0.70
N GLU A 82 -5.29 -2.99 -0.19
CA GLU A 82 -5.04 -1.86 -1.07
C GLU A 82 -6.08 -0.78 -0.82
N GLN A 83 -5.69 0.50 -0.83
CA GLN A 83 -6.69 1.57 -0.86
C GLN A 83 -7.62 1.43 -2.07
N LEU A 84 -8.89 1.74 -1.86
CA LEU A 84 -9.89 1.65 -2.91
C LEU A 84 -9.57 2.65 -4.04
N ASN A 85 -9.63 2.16 -5.26
CA ASN A 85 -9.45 2.93 -6.49
C ASN A 85 -10.35 2.38 -7.60
N ASP A 86 -10.40 3.09 -8.73
CA ASP A 86 -11.26 2.75 -9.87
C ASP A 86 -11.02 1.33 -10.44
N ASN A 87 -9.86 0.72 -10.17
CA ASN A 87 -9.48 -0.60 -10.69
C ASN A 87 -9.77 -1.76 -9.74
N ASN A 88 -9.80 -1.53 -8.42
CA ASN A 88 -9.99 -2.58 -7.41
C ASN A 88 -11.31 -2.46 -6.61
N THR A 89 -12.17 -1.51 -6.97
CA THR A 89 -13.42 -1.23 -6.25
C THR A 89 -14.66 -1.77 -6.97
N ASN A 90 -15.54 -2.42 -6.21
CA ASN A 90 -16.90 -2.80 -6.60
C ASN A 90 -17.96 -2.01 -5.82
N TYR A 91 -19.16 -1.83 -6.39
CA TYR A 91 -20.29 -1.20 -5.69
C TYR A 91 -21.32 -2.25 -5.25
N ILE A 92 -21.35 -2.54 -3.95
CA ILE A 92 -22.18 -3.60 -3.35
C ILE A 92 -22.93 -3.04 -2.14
N GLY A 93 -24.23 -3.33 -2.04
CA GLY A 93 -25.02 -2.97 -0.84
C GLY A 93 -25.09 -1.47 -0.53
N GLY A 94 -24.84 -0.60 -1.52
CA GLY A 94 -24.83 0.86 -1.32
C GLY A 94 -23.46 1.44 -0.96
N ARG A 95 -22.39 0.63 -0.97
CA ARG A 95 -21.04 1.04 -0.58
C ARG A 95 -20.01 0.62 -1.64
N TYR A 96 -18.90 1.35 -1.68
CA TYR A 96 -17.72 0.98 -2.46
C TYR A 96 -16.86 0.06 -1.61
N VAL A 97 -16.50 -1.10 -2.15
CA VAL A 97 -15.74 -2.15 -1.44
C VAL A 97 -14.65 -2.71 -2.33
N ALA A 98 -13.54 -3.13 -1.73
CA ALA A 98 -12.52 -3.98 -2.34
C ALA A 98 -12.55 -5.37 -1.69
N THR A 99 -11.79 -6.32 -2.23
CA THR A 99 -11.70 -7.70 -1.73
C THR A 99 -10.28 -7.98 -1.27
N ALA A 100 -10.12 -8.52 -0.06
CA ALA A 100 -8.84 -8.99 0.46
C ALA A 100 -8.81 -10.52 0.46
N ALA A 101 -7.69 -11.10 0.00
CA ALA A 101 -7.44 -12.52 0.16
C ALA A 101 -6.93 -12.78 1.58
N VAL A 102 -7.53 -13.73 2.28
CA VAL A 102 -7.16 -14.09 3.65
C VAL A 102 -6.69 -15.55 3.67
N ASP A 103 -5.38 -15.72 3.76
CA ASP A 103 -4.73 -17.04 3.79
C ASP A 103 -4.34 -17.40 5.23
N ILE A 104 -5.03 -18.38 5.83
CA ILE A 104 -4.73 -18.86 7.19
C ILE A 104 -3.74 -20.03 7.10
N PHE A 105 -2.53 -19.84 7.63
CA PHE A 105 -1.36 -20.69 7.35
C PHE A 105 -1.05 -21.75 8.43
N SER A 106 -1.72 -21.76 9.58
CA SER A 106 -1.38 -22.67 10.70
C SER A 106 -2.58 -23.10 11.55
N GLY A 107 -2.65 -24.39 11.91
CA GLY A 107 -3.71 -25.02 12.74
C GLY A 107 -3.76 -26.56 12.54
N PRO A 108 -4.37 -27.36 13.44
CA PRO A 108 -4.54 -28.81 13.27
C PRO A 108 -5.61 -29.18 12.22
N ASP A 109 -6.47 -28.21 11.86
CA ASP A 109 -7.57 -28.34 10.89
C ASP A 109 -7.30 -27.47 9.63
N ILE A 110 -6.09 -27.57 9.04
CA ILE A 110 -5.82 -26.97 7.71
C ILE A 110 -6.77 -27.56 6.63
N ASP A 111 -7.37 -28.72 6.90
CA ASP A 111 -8.31 -29.42 6.01
C ASP A 111 -9.79 -29.00 6.16
N LYS A 112 -10.14 -28.01 7.01
CA LYS A 112 -11.49 -27.41 6.97
C LYS A 112 -11.59 -26.52 5.72
N ASP A 113 -11.81 -27.15 4.57
CA ASP A 113 -12.06 -26.57 3.25
C ASP A 113 -11.08 -25.46 2.83
N MET A 114 -9.85 -25.89 2.48
CA MET A 114 -8.84 -25.14 1.70
C MET A 114 -9.31 -24.65 0.31
N ASP A 115 -10.62 -24.70 0.01
CA ASP A 115 -11.21 -24.41 -1.31
C ASP A 115 -11.98 -23.08 -1.38
N ALA A 116 -11.83 -22.21 -0.38
CA ALA A 116 -12.28 -20.84 -0.49
C ALA A 116 -11.10 -19.89 -0.28
N SER A 117 -10.60 -19.34 -1.38
CA SER A 117 -10.12 -17.98 -1.40
C SER A 117 -11.23 -17.09 -0.84
N LEU A 118 -11.30 -16.95 0.49
CA LEU A 118 -12.31 -16.14 1.16
C LEU A 118 -11.94 -14.68 0.90
N GLU A 119 -12.39 -14.19 -0.25
CA GLU A 119 -12.37 -12.78 -0.57
C GLU A 119 -13.32 -12.08 0.40
N TRP A 120 -12.75 -11.50 1.45
CA TRP A 120 -13.50 -10.69 2.39
C TRP A 120 -13.58 -9.26 1.87
N TYR A 121 -14.78 -8.69 1.90
CA TYR A 121 -14.99 -7.32 1.46
C TYR A 121 -14.57 -6.34 2.54
N TYR A 122 -13.85 -5.29 2.14
CA TYR A 122 -13.45 -4.20 3.03
C TYR A 122 -13.66 -2.85 2.34
N THR A 123 -13.74 -1.80 3.16
CA THR A 123 -13.83 -0.40 2.77
C THR A 123 -12.60 0.36 3.25
N ASP A 124 -12.40 1.60 2.78
CA ASP A 124 -11.32 2.45 3.31
C ASP A 124 -11.45 2.72 4.82
N GLU A 125 -12.65 2.66 5.39
CA GLU A 125 -12.86 2.80 6.84
C GLU A 125 -12.33 1.59 7.61
N ASP A 126 -12.45 0.39 7.05
CA ASP A 126 -11.99 -0.86 7.67
C ASP A 126 -10.46 -0.93 7.76
N ILE A 127 -9.75 -0.23 6.87
CA ILE A 127 -8.28 -0.17 6.82
C ILE A 127 -7.71 1.16 7.31
N ALA A 128 -8.53 1.99 7.97
CA ALA A 128 -8.13 3.33 8.39
C ALA A 128 -7.00 3.33 9.44
N ASP A 129 -7.01 2.34 10.33
CA ASP A 129 -5.95 2.09 11.33
C ASP A 129 -6.00 0.66 11.86
N ALA A 130 -5.04 0.31 12.72
CA ALA A 130 -4.91 -1.01 13.33
C ALA A 130 -6.16 -1.51 14.05
N GLU A 131 -6.93 -0.63 14.70
CA GLU A 131 -8.12 -1.05 15.46
C GLU A 131 -9.29 -1.33 14.52
N HIS A 132 -9.42 -0.57 13.43
CA HIS A 132 -10.40 -0.86 12.38
C HIS A 132 -10.10 -2.20 11.69
N VAL A 133 -8.83 -2.47 11.36
CA VAL A 133 -8.43 -3.74 10.73
C VAL A 133 -8.73 -4.92 11.66
N LYS A 134 -8.43 -4.80 12.96
CA LYS A 134 -8.77 -5.84 13.95
C LYS A 134 -10.28 -6.05 14.07
N ALA A 135 -11.06 -4.97 14.09
CA ALA A 135 -12.51 -5.05 14.19
C ALA A 135 -13.12 -5.74 12.96
N TRP A 136 -12.70 -5.34 11.77
CA TRP A 136 -13.07 -5.95 10.50
C TRP A 136 -12.68 -7.44 10.46
N PHE A 137 -11.45 -7.77 10.86
CA PHE A 137 -10.96 -9.14 10.87
C PHE A 137 -11.80 -10.02 11.81
N LEU A 138 -12.05 -9.55 13.05
CA LEU A 138 -12.85 -10.29 14.03
C LEU A 138 -14.33 -10.42 13.62
N GLU A 139 -14.91 -9.42 12.96
CA GLU A 139 -16.28 -9.49 12.46
C GLU A 139 -16.43 -10.61 11.43
N ASN A 140 -15.53 -10.65 10.44
CA ASN A 140 -15.54 -11.69 9.42
C ASN A 140 -15.22 -13.08 10.02
N LEU A 141 -14.19 -13.16 10.86
CA LEU A 141 -13.71 -14.42 11.44
C LEU A 141 -14.78 -15.12 12.31
N LYS A 142 -15.64 -14.36 13.01
CA LYS A 142 -16.73 -14.91 13.84
C LYS A 142 -17.80 -15.67 13.05
N HIS A 143 -17.86 -15.51 11.73
CA HIS A 143 -18.76 -16.31 10.89
C HIS A 143 -18.30 -17.76 10.73
N GLU A 144 -17.02 -18.01 10.93
CA GLU A 144 -16.37 -19.29 10.62
C GLU A 144 -15.77 -19.95 11.88
N TYR A 145 -15.29 -19.15 12.83
CA TYR A 145 -14.60 -19.59 14.02
C TYR A 145 -15.34 -19.19 15.30
N GLN A 146 -15.35 -20.08 16.30
CA GLN A 146 -15.98 -19.82 17.59
C GLN A 146 -15.03 -19.08 18.53
N GLU A 147 -15.56 -18.04 19.20
CA GLU A 147 -14.84 -17.23 20.19
C GLU A 147 -13.41 -16.82 19.76
N PRO A 148 -13.23 -16.24 18.55
CA PRO A 148 -11.90 -15.88 18.10
C PRO A 148 -11.33 -14.70 18.91
N GLU A 149 -10.04 -14.79 19.24
CA GLU A 149 -9.29 -13.75 19.95
C GLU A 149 -7.97 -13.46 19.22
N ILE A 150 -7.68 -12.19 18.92
CA ILE A 150 -6.40 -11.78 18.34
C ILE A 150 -5.35 -11.72 19.46
N ASN A 151 -4.27 -12.45 19.28
CA ASN A 151 -3.15 -12.51 20.23
C ASN A 151 -1.92 -11.72 19.77
N GLY A 152 -1.77 -11.53 18.46
CA GLY A 152 -0.66 -10.80 17.85
C GLY A 152 -1.13 -10.04 16.62
N PHE A 153 -0.61 -8.83 16.41
CA PHE A 153 -1.00 -7.97 15.30
C PHE A 153 0.12 -7.00 14.94
N GLU A 154 0.54 -7.01 13.68
CA GLU A 154 1.55 -6.12 13.12
C GLU A 154 1.08 -5.59 11.76
N ILE A 155 1.26 -4.29 11.51
CA ILE A 155 1.02 -3.65 10.21
C ILE A 155 2.37 -3.22 9.63
N GLU A 156 2.58 -3.54 8.36
CA GLU A 156 3.64 -3.02 7.51
C GLU A 156 3.03 -2.06 6.47
N GLU A 157 3.58 -0.84 6.39
CA GLU A 157 3.25 0.23 5.42
C GLU A 157 4.42 0.45 4.44
#